data_AF-V5GL82-F1
#
_entry.id   AF-V5GL82-F1
#
_cell.length_a   1.000
_cell.length_b   1.000
_cell.length_c   1.000
_cell.angle_alpha   90.00
_cell.angle_beta   90.00
_cell.angle_gamma   90.00
#
_symmetry.space_group_name_H-M   'P 1'
#
loop_
_entity.id
_entity.type
_entity.pdbx_description
1 polymer ?
#
loop_
_entity_poly.entity_id
_entity_poly.type
_entity_poly.pdbx_seq_one_letter_code
_entity_poly.pdbx_strand_id
1 'polypeptide(L)'
;IDSSSTALIVYSMCKLIMDTIQQGGDPKVLTDLRRITVDQEYLPKSASELCNRFLVTCYMGTENSSKETKQRASALAAAIGSYHMNIVIDKAISAVLEIFSTVTGLFPKFAVNGGCP
;
A
#
# COMPACT_ATOMS: atom_id res chain seq x y z
N ILE A 1 9.38 -5.60 -6.79
CA ILE A 1 8.72 -5.62 -8.13
C ILE A 1 7.29 -6.14 -7.97
N ASP A 2 7.10 -7.20 -7.20
CA ASP A 2 5.77 -7.80 -7.00
C ASP A 2 4.75 -6.80 -6.43
N SER A 3 5.13 -6.06 -5.39
CA SER A 3 4.26 -5.03 -4.80
C SER A 3 3.88 -3.92 -5.79
N SER A 4 4.81 -3.49 -6.64
CA SER A 4 4.53 -2.52 -7.70
C SER A 4 3.59 -3.08 -8.77
N SER A 5 3.73 -4.37 -9.12
CA SER A 5 2.83 -5.04 -10.06
C SER A 5 1.41 -5.10 -9.51
N THR A 6 1.23 -5.47 -8.25
CA THR A 6 -0.09 -5.46 -7.59
C THR A 6 -0.71 -4.07 -7.61
N ALA A 7 0.06 -3.02 -7.30
CA ALA A 7 -0.43 -1.64 -7.33
C ALA A 7 -0.87 -1.21 -8.75
N LEU A 8 -0.11 -1.60 -9.77
CA LEU A 8 -0.44 -1.31 -11.18
C LEU A 8 -1.66 -2.08 -11.68
N ILE A 9 -1.91 -3.31 -11.20
CA ILE A 9 -3.14 -4.05 -11.51
C ILE A 9 -4.36 -3.28 -11.02
N VAL A 10 -4.33 -2.74 -9.78
CA VAL A 10 -5.43 -1.94 -9.23
C VAL A 10 -5.60 -0.63 -9.99
N TYR A 11 -4.50 0.04 -10.37
CA TYR A 11 -4.58 1.24 -11.20
C TYR A 11 -5.15 0.96 -12.60
N SER A 12 -4.76 -0.16 -13.22
CA SER A 12 -5.31 -0.61 -14.50
C SER A 12 -6.82 -0.86 -14.40
N MET A 13 -7.28 -1.52 -13.32
CA MET A 13 -8.70 -1.67 -13.03
C MET A 13 -9.41 -0.30 -12.92
N CYS A 14 -8.80 0.69 -12.25
CA CYS A 14 -9.36 2.04 -12.17
C CYS A 14 -9.49 2.69 -13.56
N LYS A 15 -8.52 2.48 -14.46
CA LYS A 15 -8.58 2.98 -15.85
C LYS A 15 -9.73 2.33 -16.63
N LEU A 16 -9.90 1.01 -16.52
CA LEU A 16 -11.00 0.28 -17.19
C LEU A 16 -12.38 0.75 -16.70
N ILE A 17 -12.53 1.01 -15.40
CA ILE A 17 -13.77 1.57 -14.81
C ILE A 17 -14.05 2.95 -15.39
N MET A 18 -13.04 3.84 -15.43
CA MET A 18 -13.18 5.18 -15.99
C MET A 18 -13.60 5.14 -17.46
N ASP A 19 -12.91 4.31 -18.26
CA ASP A 19 -13.19 4.19 -19.69
C ASP A 19 -14.61 3.67 -19.93
N THR A 20 -15.07 2.69 -19.14
CA THR A 20 -16.44 2.15 -19.23
C THR A 20 -17.49 3.20 -18.91
N ILE A 21 -17.27 4.03 -17.87
CA ILE A 21 -18.20 5.09 -17.49
C ILE A 21 -18.25 6.19 -18.56
N GLN A 22 -17.08 6.61 -19.08
CA GLN A 22 -16.99 7.68 -20.08
C GLN A 22 -17.61 7.29 -21.43
N GLN A 23 -17.53 6.02 -21.81
CA GLN A 23 -18.09 5.52 -23.06
C GLN A 23 -19.59 5.17 -22.97
N GLY A 24 -20.22 5.37 -21.80
CA GLY A 24 -21.60 4.96 -21.59
C GLY A 24 -21.79 3.45 -21.68
N GLY A 25 -20.81 2.68 -21.22
CA GLY A 25 -20.84 1.21 -21.17
C GLY A 25 -21.83 0.68 -20.12
N ASP A 26 -21.55 -0.52 -19.57
CA ASP A 26 -22.47 -1.19 -18.64
C ASP A 26 -22.81 -0.29 -17.42
N PRO A 27 -24.08 0.12 -17.24
CA PRO A 27 -24.51 0.98 -16.13
C PRO A 27 -24.33 0.33 -14.75
N LYS A 28 -24.16 -1.00 -14.70
CA LYS A 28 -23.83 -1.69 -13.45
C LYS A 28 -22.49 -1.25 -12.88
N VAL A 29 -21.52 -0.86 -13.71
CA VAL A 29 -20.20 -0.40 -13.24
C VAL A 29 -20.34 0.83 -12.35
N LEU A 30 -21.11 1.84 -12.77
CA LEU A 30 -21.33 3.04 -11.95
C LEU A 30 -22.15 2.73 -10.68
N THR A 31 -23.12 1.82 -10.80
CA THR A 31 -23.93 1.36 -9.66
C THR A 31 -23.06 0.66 -8.60
N ASP A 32 -22.21 -0.26 -9.03
CA ASP A 32 -21.28 -0.98 -8.16
C ASP A 32 -20.22 -0.05 -7.57
N LEU A 33 -19.72 0.90 -8.37
CA LEU A 33 -18.79 1.92 -7.90
C LEU A 33 -19.38 2.69 -6.71
N ARG A 34 -20.58 3.24 -6.87
CA ARG A 34 -21.31 3.98 -5.83
C ARG A 34 -21.59 3.15 -4.59
N ARG A 35 -21.90 1.85 -4.78
CA ARG A 35 -22.12 0.90 -3.68
C ARG A 35 -20.83 0.64 -2.91
N ILE A 36 -19.71 0.42 -3.59
CA ILE A 36 -18.40 0.14 -2.96
C ILE A 36 -17.86 1.38 -2.24
N THR A 37 -18.03 2.56 -2.84
CA THR A 37 -17.60 3.83 -2.24
C THR A 37 -18.59 4.35 -1.18
N VAL A 38 -19.73 3.70 -1.02
CA VAL A 38 -20.83 4.10 -0.11
C VAL A 38 -21.24 5.57 -0.35
N ASP A 39 -21.30 5.96 -1.63
CA ASP A 39 -21.56 7.31 -2.07
C ASP A 39 -22.44 7.26 -3.33
N GLN A 40 -23.74 7.52 -3.15
CA GLN A 40 -24.76 7.36 -4.20
C GLN A 40 -24.65 8.39 -5.32
N GLU A 41 -24.03 9.53 -5.05
CA GLU A 41 -23.84 10.60 -6.03
C GLU A 41 -22.44 10.55 -6.66
N TYR A 42 -21.60 9.59 -6.24
CA TYR A 42 -20.23 9.51 -6.69
C TYR A 42 -20.14 9.37 -8.21
N LEU A 43 -19.28 10.21 -8.77
CA LEU A 43 -18.84 10.16 -10.16
C LEU A 43 -17.32 10.36 -10.15
N PRO A 44 -16.54 9.37 -10.58
CA PRO A 44 -15.08 9.42 -10.47
C PRO A 44 -14.53 10.44 -11.46
N LYS A 45 -13.54 11.22 -11.02
CA LYS A 45 -12.95 12.31 -11.85
C LYS A 45 -11.77 11.84 -12.69
N SER A 46 -11.00 10.90 -12.16
CA SER A 46 -9.84 10.32 -12.82
C SER A 46 -9.54 8.95 -12.24
N ALA A 47 -8.78 8.14 -12.99
CA ALA A 47 -8.32 6.85 -12.47
C ALA A 47 -7.45 7.01 -11.23
N SER A 48 -6.69 8.11 -11.11
CA SER A 48 -5.86 8.39 -9.94
C SER A 48 -6.68 8.73 -8.70
N GLU A 49 -7.75 9.51 -8.86
CA GLU A 49 -8.69 9.80 -7.75
C GLU A 49 -9.41 8.54 -7.31
N LEU A 50 -9.85 7.71 -8.26
CA LEU A 50 -10.46 6.43 -7.96
C LEU A 50 -9.48 5.47 -7.26
N CYS A 51 -8.23 5.43 -7.73
CA CYS A 51 -7.18 4.63 -7.11
C CYS A 51 -6.89 5.07 -5.67
N ASN A 52 -7.03 6.37 -5.36
CA ASN A 52 -6.91 6.86 -3.99
C ASN A 52 -7.96 6.25 -3.06
N ARG A 53 -9.21 6.13 -3.51
CA ARG A 53 -10.31 5.53 -2.72
C ARG A 53 -10.17 4.02 -2.56
N PHE A 54 -9.60 3.34 -3.55
CA PHE A 54 -9.55 1.87 -3.58
C PHE A 54 -8.25 1.29 -3.03
N LEU A 55 -7.13 2.00 -3.16
CA LEU A 55 -5.83 1.47 -2.85
C LEU A 55 -5.13 2.31 -1.79
N VAL A 56 -4.98 1.70 -0.61
CA VAL A 56 -4.04 2.16 0.41
C VAL A 56 -2.72 1.41 0.21
N THR A 57 -1.65 2.15 -0.05
CA THR A 57 -0.28 1.60 -0.07
C THR A 57 0.46 2.01 1.18
N CYS A 58 1.25 1.11 1.78
CA CYS A 58 2.01 1.42 2.98
C CYS A 58 3.45 0.92 2.85
N TYR A 59 4.40 1.85 2.91
CA TYR A 59 5.81 1.50 3.07
C TYR A 59 6.14 1.40 4.55
N MET A 60 6.45 0.19 5.02
CA MET A 60 6.87 -0.08 6.40
C MET A 60 8.38 -0.23 6.44
N GLY A 61 9.07 0.86 6.80
CA GLY A 61 10.52 0.90 6.86
C GLY A 61 11.06 0.49 8.23
N THR A 62 12.25 -0.08 8.22
CA THR A 62 13.09 -0.38 9.39
C THR A 62 14.38 0.44 9.34
N GLU A 63 15.18 0.39 10.40
CA GLU A 63 16.52 0.98 10.47
C GLU A 63 17.45 0.51 9.33
N ASN A 64 17.21 -0.71 8.82
CA ASN A 64 17.98 -1.32 7.74
C ASN A 64 17.41 -1.01 6.34
N SER A 65 16.28 -0.32 6.27
CA SER A 65 15.62 0.01 5.00
C SER A 65 16.27 1.23 4.33
N SER A 66 16.47 1.15 3.01
CA SER A 66 17.15 2.20 2.27
C SER A 66 16.24 3.39 1.93
N LYS A 67 16.85 4.55 1.67
CA LYS A 67 16.13 5.75 1.22
C LYS A 67 15.53 5.55 -0.17
N GLU A 68 16.22 4.80 -1.03
CA GLU A 68 15.85 4.53 -2.41
C GLU A 68 14.56 3.70 -2.50
N THR A 69 14.41 2.65 -1.69
CA THR A 69 13.19 1.82 -1.70
C THR A 69 11.98 2.61 -1.20
N LYS A 70 12.17 3.43 -0.16
CA LYS A 70 11.16 4.36 0.35
C LYS A 70 10.73 5.37 -0.72
N GLN A 71 11.69 5.96 -1.42
CA GLN A 71 11.42 6.92 -2.50
C GLN A 71 10.69 6.28 -3.68
N ARG A 72 11.10 5.07 -4.11
CA ARG A 72 10.42 4.34 -5.19
C ARG A 72 8.96 4.04 -4.85
N ALA A 73 8.68 3.61 -3.62
CA ALA A 73 7.32 3.36 -3.16
C ALA A 73 6.47 4.66 -3.17
N SER A 74 7.03 5.76 -2.67
CA SER A 74 6.36 7.06 -2.65
C SER A 74 6.11 7.60 -4.06
N ALA A 75 7.09 7.48 -4.96
CA ALA A 75 6.98 7.94 -6.34
C ALA A 75 5.92 7.15 -7.13
N LEU A 76 5.90 5.82 -6.98
CA LEU A 76 4.88 4.99 -7.61
C LEU A 76 3.49 5.34 -7.09
N ALA A 77 3.34 5.46 -5.77
CA ALA A 77 2.06 5.80 -5.16
C ALA A 77 1.54 7.17 -5.62
N ALA A 78 2.42 8.16 -5.75
CA ALA A 78 2.08 9.47 -6.31
C ALA A 78 1.67 9.40 -7.79
N ALA A 79 2.36 8.58 -8.60
CA ALA A 79 2.06 8.42 -10.01
C ALA A 79 0.67 7.78 -10.25
N ILE A 80 0.28 6.81 -9.42
CA ILE A 80 -1.03 6.13 -9.56
C ILE A 80 -2.14 6.78 -8.74
N GLY A 81 -1.82 7.67 -7.80
CA GLY A 81 -2.79 8.36 -6.94
C GLY A 81 -3.25 7.57 -5.70
N SER A 82 -2.66 6.42 -5.39
CA SER A 82 -3.03 5.62 -4.21
C SER A 82 -2.84 6.40 -2.90
N TYR A 83 -3.64 6.09 -1.87
CA TYR A 83 -3.44 6.65 -0.53
C TYR A 83 -2.19 6.05 0.12
N HIS A 84 -1.09 6.80 0.16
CA HIS A 84 0.21 6.29 0.60
C HIS A 84 0.52 6.63 2.05
N MET A 85 0.91 5.61 2.82
CA MET A 85 1.43 5.75 4.17
C MET A 85 2.90 5.36 4.23
N ASN A 86 3.64 6.04 5.09
CA ASN A 86 5.03 5.74 5.38
C ASN A 86 5.20 5.58 6.88
N ILE A 87 5.52 4.37 7.33
CA ILE A 87 5.56 4.03 8.75
C ILE A 87 6.94 3.44 9.04
N VAL A 88 7.57 3.91 10.12
CA VAL A 88 8.79 3.33 10.65
C VAL A 88 8.40 2.36 11.76
N ILE A 89 8.76 1.09 11.63
CA ILE A 89 8.27 0.01 12.51
C ILE A 89 9.27 -0.42 13.58
N ASP A 90 10.44 0.24 13.67
CA ASP A 90 11.51 -0.16 14.60
C ASP A 90 11.05 -0.24 16.05
N LYS A 91 10.20 0.70 16.50
CA LYS A 91 9.65 0.68 17.87
C LYS A 91 8.83 -0.58 18.16
N ALA A 92 8.06 -1.06 17.18
CA ALA A 92 7.29 -2.29 17.34
C ALA A 92 8.21 -3.51 17.39
N ILE A 93 9.26 -3.52 16.56
CA ILE A 93 10.28 -4.57 16.56
C ILE A 93 10.99 -4.62 17.91
N SER A 94 11.47 -3.47 18.42
CA SER A 94 12.13 -3.39 19.73
C SER A 94 11.25 -3.91 20.86
N ALA A 95 9.97 -3.53 20.90
CA ALA A 95 9.04 -4.00 21.93
C ALA A 95 8.87 -5.54 21.89
N VAL A 96 8.78 -6.13 20.70
CA VAL A 96 8.69 -7.60 20.55
C VAL A 96 9.98 -8.28 21.03
N LEU A 97 11.14 -7.72 20.70
CA LEU A 97 12.45 -8.24 21.13
C LEU A 97 12.63 -8.14 22.66
N GLU A 98 12.17 -7.06 23.28
CA GLU A 98 12.22 -6.88 24.73
C GLU A 98 11.36 -7.92 25.47
N ILE A 99 10.14 -8.19 24.98
CA ILE A 99 9.27 -9.23 25.53
C ILE A 99 9.95 -10.60 25.41
N PHE A 100 10.46 -10.93 24.22
CA PHE A 100 11.19 -12.19 24.00
C PHE A 100 12.36 -12.35 24.96
N SER A 101 13.15 -11.28 25.13
CA SER A 101 14.31 -11.31 26.01
C SER A 101 13.95 -11.46 27.47
N THR A 102 12.87 -10.82 27.91
CA THR A 102 12.35 -10.96 29.27
C THR A 102 11.94 -12.40 29.58
N VAL A 103 11.35 -13.12 28.63
CA VAL A 103 10.88 -14.50 28.83
C VAL A 103 12.01 -15.52 28.72
N THR A 104 12.94 -15.33 27.78
CA THR A 104 13.94 -16.34 27.43
C THR A 104 15.31 -16.10 28.06
N GLY A 105 15.61 -14.89 28.52
CA GLY A 105 16.95 -14.47 28.91
C GLY A 105 17.92 -14.31 27.74
N LEU A 106 17.45 -14.46 26.49
CA LEU A 106 18.25 -14.37 25.27
C LEU A 106 17.89 -13.12 24.48
N PHE A 107 18.85 -12.55 23.74
CA PHE A 107 18.58 -11.45 22.81
C PHE A 107 19.02 -11.84 21.41
N PRO A 108 18.09 -12.03 20.45
CA PRO A 108 18.45 -12.47 19.10
C PRO A 108 19.22 -11.34 18.39
N LYS A 109 20.18 -11.75 17.56
CA LYS A 109 21.04 -10.84 16.81
C LYS A 109 20.91 -11.13 15.32
N PHE A 110 21.06 -10.10 14.49
CA PHE A 110 21.26 -10.30 13.06
C PHE A 110 22.52 -11.14 12.79
N ALA A 111 22.53 -11.90 11.70
CA ALA A 111 23.67 -12.75 11.32
C ALA A 111 25.00 -11.97 11.23
N VAL A 112 24.96 -10.75 10.68
CA VAL A 112 26.12 -9.84 10.59
C VAL A 112 26.67 -9.42 11.97
N ASN A 113 25.86 -9.55 13.02
CA ASN A 113 26.22 -9.27 14.42
C ASN A 113 26.44 -10.58 15.22
N GLY A 114 26.68 -11.71 14.54
CA GLY A 114 26.98 -13.00 15.16
C GLY A 114 25.76 -13.83 15.58
N GLY A 115 24.57 -13.55 15.04
CA GLY A 115 23.39 -14.41 15.21
C GLY A 115 23.54 -15.76 14.49
N CYS A 116 23.07 -16.84 15.12
CA CYS A 116 23.02 -18.17 14.49
C CYS A 116 21.81 -18.34 13.56
N PRO A 117 21.87 -19.23 12.56
CA PRO A 117 20.73 -19.58 11.68
C PRO A 117 19.55 -20.20 12.42
#